data_AF-A0A3D4PHB7-F1
#
_entry.id   AF-A0A3D4PHB7-F1
#
_cell.length_a   1.000
_cell.length_b   1.000
_cell.length_c   1.000
_cell.angle_alpha   90.00
_cell.angle_beta   90.00
_cell.angle_gamma   90.00
#
_symmetry.space_group_name_H-M   'P 1'
#
loop_
_entity.id
_entity.type
_entity.pdbx_description
1 polymer ?
#
loop_
_entity_poly.entity_id
_entity_poly.type
_entity_poly.pdbx_seq_one_letter_code
_entity_poly.pdbx_strand_id
1 'polypeptide(L)'
;MAGGILEQIHHELPIECPVIRLPEQIVIRVTDLKMGGAIHVSDIPLPTDCTTTLPPEEVVVHVVEPRKAPEPDENEIASSAEPEVVGAKEEDSEE
;
A
#
# COMPACT_ATOMS: atom_id res chain seq x y z
N MET A 1 -11.02 -10.88 -15.65
CA MET A 1 -9.75 -11.30 -15.03
C MET A 1 -9.61 -10.47 -13.77
N ALA A 2 -9.85 -11.06 -12.60
CA ALA A 2 -9.60 -10.37 -11.34
C ALA A 2 -8.07 -10.32 -11.16
N GLY A 3 -7.46 -9.18 -11.47
CA GLY A 3 -6.05 -8.94 -11.17
C GLY A 3 -5.89 -8.73 -9.68
N GLY A 4 -4.85 -9.28 -9.06
CA GLY A 4 -4.48 -9.00 -7.67
C GLY A 4 -3.43 -7.89 -7.63
N ILE A 5 -3.38 -7.12 -6.55
CA ILE A 5 -2.31 -6.16 -6.29
C ILE A 5 -1.28 -6.86 -5.44
N LEU A 6 -0.04 -6.94 -5.92
CA LEU A 6 1.08 -7.44 -5.14
C LEU A 6 1.64 -6.29 -4.31
N GLU A 7 1.58 -6.43 -3.00
CA GLU A 7 2.10 -5.47 -2.04
C GLU A 7 3.31 -6.06 -1.31
N GLN A 8 4.34 -5.25 -1.16
CA GLN A 8 5.58 -5.62 -0.48
C GLN A 8 5.67 -4.80 0.81
N ILE A 9 5.57 -5.48 1.96
CA ILE A 9 5.59 -4.81 3.27
C ILE A 9 7.03 -4.45 3.63
N HIS A 10 7.96 -5.38 3.38
CA HIS A 10 9.39 -5.17 3.59
C HIS A 10 10.11 -5.13 2.24
N HIS A 11 10.59 -3.95 1.88
CA HIS A 11 11.45 -3.76 0.71
C HIS A 11 12.91 -4.17 0.97
N GLU A 12 13.29 -4.23 2.25
CA GLU A 12 14.64 -4.58 2.68
C GLU A 12 14.57 -5.72 3.70
N LEU A 13 15.48 -6.68 3.57
CA LEU A 13 15.59 -7.83 4.46
C LEU A 13 16.98 -7.83 5.13
N PRO A 14 17.09 -7.49 6.43
CA PRO A 14 18.35 -7.58 7.14
C PRO A 14 18.76 -9.04 7.32
N ILE A 15 19.91 -9.39 6.74
CA ILE A 15 20.52 -10.71 6.83
C ILE A 15 21.87 -10.64 7.53
N GLU A 16 22.13 -11.62 8.39
CA GLU A 16 23.44 -11.91 8.97
C GLU A 16 24.02 -13.10 8.21
N CYS A 17 25.21 -12.92 7.64
CA CYS A 17 25.90 -13.97 6.90
C CYS A 17 27.43 -13.83 7.07
N PRO A 18 28.20 -14.94 6.99
CA PRO A 18 29.65 -14.86 7.02
C PRO A 18 30.18 -14.22 5.73
N VAL A 19 31.29 -13.49 5.83
CA VAL A 19 31.90 -12.72 4.71
C VAL A 19 32.13 -13.56 3.46
N ILE A 20 32.46 -14.84 3.63
CA ILE A 20 32.71 -15.79 2.53
C ILE A 20 31.44 -16.27 1.79
N ARG A 21 30.24 -15.98 2.33
CA ARG A 21 28.94 -16.46 1.82
C ARG A 21 27.97 -15.32 1.46
N LEU A 22 28.46 -14.09 1.31
CA LEU A 22 27.62 -12.95 0.95
C LEU A 22 26.85 -13.25 -0.36
N PRO A 23 25.50 -13.32 -0.33
CA PRO A 23 24.72 -13.59 -1.52
C PRO A 23 24.68 -12.37 -2.44
N GLU A 24 24.81 -12.58 -3.75
CA GLU A 24 24.64 -11.49 -4.74
C GLU A 24 23.17 -11.12 -4.95
N GLN A 25 22.26 -12.11 -4.84
CA GLN A 25 20.82 -11.90 -4.99
C GLN A 25 20.04 -12.99 -4.24
N ILE A 26 18.85 -12.62 -3.76
CA ILE A 26 17.87 -13.53 -3.17
C ILE A 26 16.65 -13.54 -4.09
N VAL A 27 16.33 -14.70 -4.68
CA VAL A 27 15.23 -14.84 -5.63
C VAL A 27 14.02 -15.44 -4.90
N ILE A 28 12.93 -14.69 -4.85
CA ILE A 28 11.67 -15.11 -4.25
C ILE A 28 10.67 -15.37 -5.37
N ARG A 29 10.15 -16.60 -5.46
CA ARG A 29 9.08 -16.93 -6.40
C ARG A 29 7.72 -16.65 -5.78
N VAL A 30 6.91 -15.86 -6.49
CA VAL A 30 5.52 -15.52 -6.14
C VAL A 30 4.49 -16.15 -7.10
N THR A 31 4.91 -17.07 -7.96
CA THR A 31 4.06 -17.62 -9.04
C THR A 31 2.81 -18.33 -8.52
N ASP A 32 2.92 -19.03 -7.39
CA ASP A 32 1.83 -19.79 -6.78
C ASP A 32 1.01 -18.98 -5.75
N LEU A 33 1.30 -17.68 -5.58
CA LEU A 33 0.54 -16.83 -4.66
C LEU A 33 -0.87 -16.57 -5.20
N LYS A 34 -1.86 -16.99 -4.41
CA LYS A 34 -3.29 -16.75 -4.68
C LYS A 34 -3.75 -15.47 -4.00
N MET A 35 -4.96 -15.03 -4.31
CA MET A 35 -5.61 -13.90 -3.61
C MET A 35 -5.64 -14.15 -2.11
N GLY A 36 -5.16 -13.18 -1.31
CA GLY A 36 -5.00 -13.31 0.14
C GLY A 36 -3.81 -14.17 0.57
N GLY A 37 -2.97 -14.62 -0.36
CA GLY A 37 -1.73 -15.32 -0.06
C GLY A 37 -0.64 -14.36 0.43
N ALA A 38 0.16 -14.83 1.38
CA ALA A 38 1.28 -14.10 1.95
C ALA A 38 2.53 -15.00 1.97
N ILE A 39 3.71 -14.40 1.77
CA ILE A 39 5.00 -15.05 2.00
C ILE A 39 5.58 -14.48 3.30
N HIS A 40 5.87 -15.36 4.24
CA HIS A 40 6.52 -14.98 5.48
C HIS A 40 8.03 -15.02 5.35
N VAL A 41 8.75 -14.36 6.26
CA VAL A 41 10.22 -14.40 6.32
C VAL A 41 10.75 -15.85 6.36
N SER A 42 10.04 -16.75 7.03
CA SER A 42 10.39 -18.18 7.11
C SER A 42 10.35 -18.91 5.78
N ASP A 43 9.51 -18.47 4.84
CA ASP A 43 9.33 -19.11 3.53
C ASP A 43 10.37 -18.63 2.51
N ILE A 44 11.21 -17.65 2.88
CA ILE A 44 12.24 -17.12 1.99
C ILE A 44 13.40 -18.13 1.91
N PRO A 45 13.77 -18.60 0.71
CA PRO A 45 14.89 -19.50 0.54
C PRO A 45 16.20 -18.74 0.75
N LEU A 46 16.69 -18.74 2.00
CA LEU A 46 17.98 -18.17 2.36
C LEU A 46 19.12 -19.14 1.99
N PRO A 47 20.25 -18.65 1.45
CA PRO A 47 21.41 -19.48 1.17
C PRO A 47 22.08 -20.01 2.46
N THR A 48 22.95 -21.00 2.31
CA THR A 48 23.60 -21.68 3.44
C THR A 48 24.31 -20.69 4.37
N ASP A 49 24.04 -20.79 5.67
CA ASP A 49 24.57 -19.95 6.74
C ASP A 49 24.14 -18.47 6.71
N CYS A 50 22.99 -18.15 6.08
CA CYS A 50 22.34 -16.84 6.19
C CYS A 50 21.16 -16.91 7.15
N THR A 51 21.11 -16.00 8.12
CA THR A 51 19.98 -15.84 9.06
C THR A 51 19.41 -14.44 8.99
N THR A 52 18.09 -14.29 9.05
CA THR A 52 17.45 -12.97 9.10
C THR A 52 17.33 -12.48 10.53
N THR A 53 17.46 -11.16 10.74
CA THR A 53 17.17 -10.55 12.04
C THR A 53 15.68 -10.31 12.24
N LEU A 54 14.89 -10.32 11.15
CA LEU A 54 13.44 -10.18 11.23
C LEU A 54 12.77 -11.45 11.82
N PRO A 55 11.64 -11.27 12.54
CA PRO A 55 10.87 -12.37 13.06
C PRO A 55 10.32 -13.28 11.93
N PRO A 56 10.34 -14.61 12.12
CA PRO A 56 9.95 -15.60 11.10
C PRO A 56 8.48 -15.51 10.65
N GLU A 57 7.62 -14.94 11.50
CA GLU A 57 6.17 -14.83 11.27
C GLU A 57 5.79 -13.58 10.47
N GLU A 58 6.73 -12.67 10.23
CA GLU A 58 6.46 -11.40 9.54
C GLU A 58 6.24 -11.62 8.04
N VAL A 59 5.32 -10.86 7.45
CA VAL A 59 4.93 -10.97 6.05
C VAL A 59 5.81 -10.06 5.20
N VAL A 60 6.52 -10.62 4.22
CA VAL A 60 7.39 -9.83 3.33
C VAL A 60 6.63 -9.34 2.09
N VAL A 61 5.82 -10.21 1.49
CA VAL A 61 5.00 -9.88 0.33
C VAL A 61 3.64 -10.58 0.44
N HIS A 62 2.59 -9.91 -0.01
CA HIS A 62 1.24 -10.48 -0.04
C HIS A 62 0.46 -9.98 -1.24
N VAL A 63 -0.57 -10.74 -1.62
CA VAL A 63 -1.46 -10.38 -2.74
C VAL A 63 -2.81 -9.98 -2.18
N VAL A 64 -3.17 -8.73 -2.39
CA VAL A 64 -4.44 -8.14 -1.96
C VAL A 64 -5.38 -8.05 -3.15
N GLU A 65 -6.67 -8.25 -2.91
CA GLU A 65 -7.68 -7.94 -3.91
C GLU A 65 -7.68 -6.43 -4.20
N PRO A 66 -7.79 -6.00 -5.46
CA PRO A 66 -7.87 -4.60 -5.79
C PRO A 66 -9.13 -4.04 -5.14
N ARG A 67 -8.94 -3.29 -4.05
CA ARG A 67 -10.00 -2.46 -3.50
C ARG A 67 -10.37 -1.49 -4.62
N LYS A 68 -11.59 -1.63 -5.15
CA LYS A 68 -12.21 -0.56 -5.92
C LYS A 68 -12.07 0.69 -5.04
N ALA A 69 -11.25 1.64 -5.46
CA ALA A 69 -11.24 2.94 -4.81
C ALA A 69 -12.71 3.36 -4.73
N PRO A 70 -13.20 3.87 -3.58
CA PRO A 70 -14.51 4.50 -3.59
C PRO A 70 -14.42 5.54 -4.72
N GLU A 71 -15.24 5.34 -5.76
CA GLU A 71 -15.56 6.43 -6.67
C GLU A 71 -15.93 7.59 -5.74
N PRO A 72 -15.36 8.79 -5.90
CA PRO A 72 -15.86 9.91 -5.13
C PRO A 72 -17.36 9.92 -5.37
N ASP A 73 -18.13 9.72 -4.31
CA ASP A 73 -19.57 9.73 -4.37
C ASP A 73 -19.91 11.13 -4.91
N GLU A 74 -20.33 11.24 -6.18
CA GLU A 74 -20.79 12.49 -6.80
C GLU A 74 -22.12 12.98 -6.16
N ASN A 75 -22.40 12.58 -4.92
CA ASN A 75 -23.61 12.86 -4.19
C ASN A 75 -23.38 13.76 -2.95
N GLU A 76 -22.26 14.48 -2.90
CA GLU A 76 -22.09 15.66 -2.05
C GLU A 76 -22.34 16.96 -2.83
N ILE A 77 -23.43 17.02 -3.60
CA ILE A 77 -24.00 18.29 -4.10
C ILE A 77 -25.43 18.43 -3.58
N ALA A 78 -25.62 18.41 -2.26
CA ALA A 78 -26.89 18.76 -1.65
C ALA A 78 -26.74 19.22 -0.19
N SER A 79 -25.89 20.22 0.07
CA SER A 79 -26.10 21.06 1.26
C SER A 79 -25.42 22.43 1.13
N SER A 80 -25.89 23.25 0.20
CA SER A 80 -25.85 24.70 0.38
C SER A 80 -27.13 25.28 -0.21
N ALA A 81 -28.20 25.12 0.56
CA ALA A 81 -29.44 25.87 0.41
C ALA A 81 -29.61 26.72 1.68
N GLU A 82 -28.96 27.88 1.69
CA GLU A 82 -29.37 29.01 2.54
C GLU A 82 -29.87 30.11 1.61
N PRO A 83 -31.19 30.33 1.49
CA PRO A 83 -31.72 31.57 0.94
C PRO A 83 -31.99 32.61 2.05
N GLU A 84 -32.06 33.87 1.63
CA GLU A 84 -32.49 35.10 2.34
C GLU A 84 -31.41 35.91 3.10
N VAL A 85 -30.90 36.98 2.46
CA VAL A 85 -31.17 38.43 2.68
C VAL A 85 -30.80 38.91 4.11
N VAL A 86 -30.04 39.98 4.38
CA VAL A 86 -30.19 41.38 3.94
C VAL A 86 -28.92 42.19 4.33
N GLY A 87 -28.47 43.11 3.47
CA GLY A 87 -28.14 44.47 3.91
C GLY A 87 -26.67 44.95 3.98
N ALA A 88 -26.45 46.08 3.28
CA ALA A 88 -25.45 47.14 3.51
C ALA A 88 -24.07 47.06 2.82
N LYS A 89 -23.99 47.69 1.63
CA LYS A 89 -23.16 48.90 1.33
C LYS A 89 -23.41 49.30 -0.14
N GLU A 90 -24.15 50.35 -0.45
CA GLU A 90 -23.77 51.78 -0.49
C GLU A 90 -22.46 52.10 -1.24
N GLU A 91 -22.56 53.16 -2.06
CA GLU A 91 -21.62 53.81 -3.00
C GLU A 91 -21.55 53.15 -4.40
N ASP A 92 -21.82 53.83 -5.53
CA ASP A 92 -21.48 55.22 -5.88
C ASP A 92 -22.28 55.76 -7.10
N SER A 93 -22.39 57.09 -7.18
CA SER A 93 -22.63 57.94 -8.36
C SER A 93 -24.03 58.02 -9.03
N GLU A 94 -24.66 59.19 -8.90
CA GLU A 94 -24.82 60.19 -9.98
C GLU A 94 -26.22 60.87 -10.00
N GLU A 95 -26.17 62.22 -9.96
CA GLU A 95 -27.21 63.24 -10.14
C GLU A 95 -27.96 63.81 -8.91
#